data_AF-A0A250VQ42-F1
#
_entry.id   AF-A0A250VQ42-F1
#
_cell.length_a   1.000
_cell.length_b   1.000
_cell.length_c   1.000
_cell.angle_alpha   90.00
_cell.angle_beta   90.00
_cell.angle_gamma   90.00
#
_symmetry.space_group_name_H-M   'P 1'
#
loop_
_entity.id
_entity.type
_entity.pdbx_description
1 polymer ?
#
loop_
_entity_poly.entity_id
_entity_poly.type
_entity_poly.pdbx_seq_one_letter_code
_entity_poly.pdbx_strand_id
1 'polypeptide(L)' 'MTDCVSTLRVHAVSGDATVSEIQWSGRFVPTDASEADVVALVTGIYGDGLEALSRALS' A
#
# COMPACT_ATOMS: atom_id res chain seq x y z
N MET A 1 -2.10 -17.23 2.05
CA MET A 1 -1.27 -16.62 0.99
C MET A 1 0.19 -16.88 1.28
N THR A 2 1.02 -17.09 0.26
CA THR A 2 2.48 -17.26 0.37
C THR A 2 3.23 -16.27 -0.52
N ASP A 3 4.56 -16.24 -0.40
CA ASP A 3 5.47 -15.45 -1.25
C ASP A 3 5.12 -13.96 -1.32
N CYS A 4 4.71 -13.39 -0.17
CA CYS A 4 4.33 -11.99 -0.08
C CYS A 4 5.57 -11.10 -0.21
N VAL A 5 5.61 -10.30 -1.29
CA VAL A 5 6.61 -9.25 -1.50
C VAL A 5 5.87 -7.93 -1.58
N SER A 6 6.25 -6.98 -0.73
CA SER A 6 5.62 -5.67 -0.63
C SER A 6 6.66 -4.57 -0.84
N THR A 7 6.27 -3.50 -1.53
CA THR A 7 7.15 -2.36 -1.82
C THR A 7 6.38 -1.06 -1.63
N LEU A 8 6.93 -0.19 -0.79
CA LEU A 8 6.47 1.17 -0.59
C LEU A 8 7.47 2.14 -1.22
N ARG A 9 6.98 3.07 -2.03
CA ARG A 9 7.77 4.10 -2.70
C ARG A 9 7.24 5.47 -2.35
N VAL A 10 8.16 6.41 -2.18
CA VAL A 10 7.87 7.82 -1.97
C VAL A 10 8.44 8.59 -3.16
N HIS A 11 7.58 9.36 -3.80
CA HIS A 11 7.90 10.18 -4.96
C HIS A 11 7.70 11.65 -4.60
N ALA A 12 8.68 12.49 -4.92
CA ALA A 12 8.50 13.93 -4.85
C ALA A 12 7.46 14.37 -5.89
N VAL A 13 6.58 15.31 -5.52
CA VAL A 13 5.62 15.91 -6.44
C VAL A 13 6.25 17.13 -7.10
N SER A 14 6.36 17.10 -8.43
CA SER A 14 6.90 18.22 -9.20
C SER A 14 6.07 19.49 -8.98
N GLY A 15 6.72 20.56 -8.56
CA GLY A 15 6.08 21.86 -8.31
C GLY A 15 5.65 22.09 -6.87
N ASP A 16 5.78 21.10 -5.98
CA ASP A 16 5.50 21.27 -4.55
C ASP A 16 6.47 20.45 -3.69
N ALA A 17 7.40 21.12 -3.01
CA ALA A 17 8.40 20.48 -2.16
C ALA A 17 7.85 20.02 -0.79
N THR A 18 6.61 20.40 -0.47
CA THR A 18 5.94 20.05 0.80
C THR A 18 5.05 18.82 0.67
N VAL A 19 4.82 18.32 -0.55
CA VAL A 19 3.96 17.18 -0.84
C VAL A 19 4.79 16.03 -1.42
N SER A 20 4.44 14.80 -1.03
CA SER A 20 4.99 13.59 -1.61
C SER A 20 3.87 12.62 -1.96
N GLU A 21 4.01 11.93 -3.09
CA GLU A 21 3.15 10.82 -3.47
C GLU A 21 3.71 9.53 -2.89
N ILE A 22 2.86 8.76 -2.22
CA ILE A 22 3.24 7.47 -1.64
C ILE A 22 2.49 6.37 -2.37
N GLN A 23 3.22 5.42 -2.94
CA GLN A 23 2.66 4.25 -3.59
C GLN A 23 3.05 2.99 -2.82
N TRP A 24 2.05 2.17 -2.49
CA TRP A 24 2.27 0.86 -1.88
C TRP A 24 1.74 -0.24 -2.79
N SER A 25 2.63 -1.12 -3.21
CA SER A 25 2.32 -2.25 -4.09
C SER A 25 2.74 -3.56 -3.42
N GLY A 26 2.12 -4.66 -3.84
CA GLY A 26 2.54 -5.99 -3.41
C GLY A 26 2.21 -7.06 -4.42
N ARG A 27 2.91 -8.20 -4.28
CA ARG A 27 2.64 -9.45 -4.99
C ARG A 27 2.51 -10.55 -3.94
N PHE A 28 1.58 -11.46 -4.17
CA PHE A 28 1.29 -12.58 -3.28
C PHE A 28 0.69 -13.72 -4.09
N VAL A 29 0.74 -14.94 -3.53
CA VAL A 29 0.08 -16.12 -4.09
C VAL A 29 -1.06 -16.53 -3.16
N PRO A 30 -2.33 -16.45 -3.58
CA PRO A 30 -3.47 -16.97 -2.82
C PRO A 30 -3.33 -18.49 -2.63
N THR A 31 -3.68 -19.01 -1.44
CA THR A 31 -3.58 -20.44 -1.11
C THR A 31 -4.94 -21.03 -0.74
N ASP A 32 -5.60 -20.44 0.26
CA ASP A 32 -6.81 -20.99 0.90
C ASP A 32 -8.03 -20.06 0.78
N ALA A 33 -7.92 -19.01 -0.04
CA ALA A 33 -8.94 -17.99 -0.25
C ALA A 33 -8.95 -17.56 -1.72
N SER A 34 -10.05 -16.95 -2.17
CA SER A 34 -10.13 -16.41 -3.51
C SER A 34 -9.13 -15.27 -3.71
N GLU A 35 -8.68 -15.05 -4.94
CA GLU A 35 -7.82 -13.92 -5.27
C GLU A 35 -8.45 -12.59 -4.84
N ALA A 36 -9.76 -12.43 -5.06
CA ALA A 36 -10.50 -11.24 -4.67
C ALA A 36 -10.48 -10.97 -3.16
N ASP A 37 -10.65 -12.02 -2.33
CA ASP A 37 -10.61 -11.87 -0.87
C ASP A 37 -9.20 -11.48 -0.39
N VAL A 38 -8.16 -12.08 -0.96
CA VAL A 38 -6.77 -11.75 -0.61
C VAL A 38 -6.42 -10.34 -1.09
N VAL A 39 -6.85 -9.94 -2.29
CA VAL A 39 -6.69 -8.56 -2.78
C VAL A 39 -7.38 -7.58 -1.83
N ALA A 40 -8.64 -7.81 -1.46
CA ALA A 40 -9.38 -6.93 -0.57
C ALA A 40 -8.72 -6.80 0.81
N LEU A 41 -8.22 -7.90 1.37
CA LEU A 41 -7.47 -7.89 2.62
C LEU A 41 -6.20 -7.04 2.52
N VAL A 42 -5.39 -7.27 1.48
CA VAL A 42 -4.08 -6.62 1.33
C VAL A 42 -4.25 -5.13 0.99
N THR A 43 -5.19 -4.78 0.12
CA THR A 43 -5.47 -3.37 -0.20
C THR A 43 -6.05 -2.61 0.99
N GLY A 44 -6.85 -3.28 1.84
CA GLY A 44 -7.31 -2.71 3.12
C GLY A 44 -6.15 -2.34 4.04
N ILE A 45 -5.20 -3.27 4.26
CA ILE A 45 -4.00 -3.00 5.07
C ILE A 45 -3.19 -1.82 4.53
N TYR A 46 -3.01 -1.74 3.21
CA TYR A 46 -2.29 -0.62 2.59
C TYR A 46 -3.04 0.69 2.74
N GLY A 47 -4.36 0.69 2.53
CA GLY A 47 -5.22 1.87 2.68
C GLY A 47 -5.18 2.42 4.10
N ASP A 48 -5.41 1.57 5.09
CA ASP A 48 -5.40 1.95 6.51
C ASP A 48 -4.03 2.50 6.94
N GLY A 49 -2.94 1.87 6.45
CA GLY A 49 -1.59 2.32 6.70
C GLY A 49 -1.27 3.69 6.08
N LEU A 50 -1.70 3.93 4.83
CA LEU A 50 -1.52 5.21 4.15
C LEU A 50 -2.36 6.32 4.80
N GLU A 51 -3.57 6.01 5.26
CA GLU A 51 -4.39 6.98 6.01
C GLU A 51 -3.75 7.33 7.35
N ALA A 52 -3.27 6.33 8.10
CA ALA A 52 -2.56 6.56 9.35
C ALA A 52 -1.29 7.40 9.16
N LEU A 53 -0.53 7.14 8.09
CA LEU A 53 0.67 7.91 7.74
C LEU A 53 0.32 9.36 7.40
N SER A 54 -0.73 9.59 6.61
CA SER A 54 -1.23 10.93 6.30
C SER A 54 -1.59 11.71 7.57
N ARG A 55 -2.30 11.08 8.51
CA ARG A 55 -2.64 11.69 9.81
C ARG A 55 -1.43 11.99 10.69
N ALA A 56 -0.38 11.17 10.63
CA ALA A 56 0.81 11.36 11.45
C ALA A 56 1.73 12.48 10.96
N LEU A 57 1.59 12.88 9.69
CA LEU A 57 2.40 13.90 9.03
C LEU A 57 1.65 15.22 8.78
N SER A 58 0.35 15.24 9.09
CA SER A 58 -0.49 16.45 9.10
C SER A 58 -0.27 17.26 10.38
#